data_AF-A0A6L3JSW7-F1
#
_entry.id   AF-A0A6L3JSW7-F1
#
_cell.length_a   1.000
_cell.length_b   1.000
_cell.length_c   1.000
_cell.angle_alpha   90.00
_cell.angle_beta   90.00
_cell.angle_gamma   90.00
#
_symmetry.space_group_name_H-M   'P 1'
#
loop_
_entity.id
_entity.type
_entity.pdbx_description
1 polymer ?
#
loop_
_entity_poly.entity_id
_entity_poly.type
_entity_poly.pdbx_seq_one_letter_code
_entity_poly.pdbx_strand_id
1 'polypeptide(L)'
;MMYISGGDKEHDLIFAESIRQATDATGDDVSATVLFKASGKGEGDQHNGVRRYTAQDGVMTEDGTFTPGDDFAIYNPGELTEFIRWSAEKYPNRHYILVIGGHGSHFSPYNDLKEQETPPSTRATLYDSYHRMTSAQLGDALRQSGQHMDAVIFNSCEQGNIELLAELEGTADLMLGSPFVIPDLAYDYTSLVNDLRQGRSVEETLTLTAHRAMNLWQEFHNQEVVGLAVVVSRIGNLTPLWEVLRETIDKMSNSMQDVNYTTDAPAKYGQTYGEGYLRALHSKVSHDLDDFFQTMRPYYSLDLVDFLHAAYVESGNMRLASYINRLDEVLSDIVVTHRQTNGKHDFLYTAYTNTSDYQADVREQYRKCRFEQLTGWCDFYENLMSYGHELSDGRGLVLTPIAERIIGDWELIESFRKEGGKWVLNDNDDDYILKYSLRPNGDFFMVSSIDDETDLSLNKWGDVNDDEHTLKILDEELEVYQLTENIMVLVNTLPNMRYKMRFQRIATDEKTLAERMVGKWSLSKRYAKANGVWTETIGDYPLECWSDFTESGVFTTYTRWPAEEWKNDNMWWSVNESTGVVTYYVPGERKERYYRISLENNDNTMVMYYSEDFNPELEEQTTTEYKDVLVREN
;
A
#
# COMPACT_ATOMS: atom_id res chain seq x y z
N MET A 1 27.59 -26.62 24.35
CA MET A 1 26.77 -27.63 23.65
C MET A 1 26.79 -27.29 22.17
N MET A 2 27.11 -28.23 21.27
CA MET A 2 27.15 -28.02 19.82
C MET A 2 26.19 -28.98 19.15
N TYR A 3 25.18 -28.46 18.47
CA TYR A 3 24.16 -29.24 17.77
C TYR A 3 24.23 -28.87 16.28
N ILE A 4 24.76 -29.79 15.47
CA ILE A 4 25.25 -29.44 14.14
C ILE A 4 24.82 -30.45 13.08
N SER A 5 24.27 -29.93 11.98
CA SER A 5 24.04 -30.68 10.74
C SER A 5 25.08 -30.27 9.70
N GLY A 6 25.71 -31.26 9.08
CA GLY A 6 26.57 -31.04 7.92
C GLY A 6 25.76 -30.62 6.69
N GLY A 7 24.61 -31.24 6.44
CA GLY A 7 23.72 -30.90 5.33
C GLY A 7 24.25 -31.33 3.95
N ASP A 8 25.52 -31.03 3.65
CA ASP A 8 26.27 -31.47 2.47
C ASP A 8 27.73 -31.83 2.82
N LYS A 9 28.44 -32.40 1.84
CA LYS A 9 29.80 -32.94 2.04
C LYS A 9 30.85 -31.86 2.33
N GLU A 10 30.69 -30.66 1.77
CA GLU A 10 31.62 -29.55 1.99
C GLU A 10 31.54 -29.07 3.44
N HIS A 11 30.31 -28.90 3.92
CA HIS A 11 30.03 -28.44 5.28
C HIS A 11 30.32 -29.49 6.35
N ASP A 12 30.23 -30.79 6.04
CA ASP A 12 30.60 -31.86 6.99
C ASP A 12 32.00 -31.65 7.58
N LEU A 13 32.98 -31.37 6.71
CA LEU A 13 34.37 -31.24 7.11
C LEU A 13 34.64 -29.91 7.81
N ILE A 14 33.97 -28.84 7.37
CA ILE A 14 34.13 -27.50 7.97
C ILE A 14 33.56 -27.49 9.38
N PHE A 15 32.37 -28.06 9.57
CA PHE A 15 31.77 -28.16 10.90
C PHE A 15 32.51 -29.14 11.81
N ALA A 16 33.07 -30.23 11.27
CA ALA A 16 33.97 -31.09 12.03
C ALA A 16 35.21 -30.32 12.54
N GLU A 17 35.74 -29.40 11.75
CA GLU A 17 36.84 -28.52 12.17
C GLU A 17 36.39 -27.50 13.24
N SER A 18 35.21 -26.88 13.12
CA SER A 18 34.65 -26.03 14.18
C SER A 18 34.47 -26.79 15.50
N ILE A 19 33.98 -28.04 15.42
CA ILE A 19 33.87 -28.93 16.58
C ILE A 19 35.26 -29.16 17.18
N ARG A 20 36.24 -29.55 16.35
CA ARG A 20 37.61 -29.81 16.81
C ARG A 20 38.24 -28.60 17.49
N GLN A 21 38.09 -27.39 16.92
CA GLN A 21 38.57 -26.15 17.52
C GLN A 21 37.99 -25.89 18.91
N ALA A 22 36.69 -26.14 19.09
CA ALA A 22 36.04 -26.00 20.39
C ALA A 22 36.51 -27.08 21.37
N THR A 23 36.56 -28.35 20.94
CA THR A 23 36.88 -29.48 21.82
C THR A 23 38.34 -29.49 22.24
N ASP A 24 39.28 -29.18 21.35
CA ASP A 24 40.72 -29.18 21.64
C ASP A 24 41.10 -28.10 22.66
N ALA A 25 40.32 -27.00 22.70
CA ALA A 25 40.53 -25.89 23.62
C ALA A 25 39.96 -26.11 25.03
N THR A 26 39.15 -27.17 25.24
CA THR A 26 38.51 -27.47 26.54
C THR A 26 39.54 -27.71 27.64
N GLY A 27 39.11 -27.50 28.89
CA GLY A 27 39.89 -27.73 30.11
C GLY A 27 39.05 -28.46 31.16
N ASP A 28 39.45 -28.32 32.43
CA ASP A 28 38.71 -28.84 33.59
C ASP A 28 37.53 -27.93 33.98
N ASP A 29 37.61 -26.68 33.56
CA ASP A 29 36.69 -25.58 33.76
C ASP A 29 35.60 -25.49 32.69
N VAL A 30 35.95 -25.70 31.42
CA VAL A 30 35.04 -25.66 30.27
C VAL A 30 35.03 -27.00 29.55
N SER A 31 33.85 -27.62 29.46
CA SER A 31 33.59 -28.87 28.73
C SER A 31 32.68 -28.64 27.53
N ALA A 32 32.72 -29.54 26.56
CA ALA A 32 31.84 -29.52 25.40
C ALA A 32 31.04 -30.82 25.28
N THR A 33 29.83 -30.68 24.76
CA THR A 33 28.98 -31.77 24.28
C THR A 33 28.64 -31.49 22.84
N VAL A 34 28.62 -32.53 22.01
CA VAL A 34 28.43 -32.39 20.56
C VAL A 34 27.43 -33.43 20.09
N LEU A 35 26.46 -33.03 19.28
CA LEU A 35 25.71 -33.91 18.39
C LEU A 35 25.92 -33.43 16.96
N PHE A 36 26.50 -34.29 16.14
CA PHE A 36 26.83 -34.00 14.75
C PHE A 36 26.19 -35.04 13.83
N LYS A 37 25.39 -34.60 12.86
CA LYS A 37 24.90 -35.43 11.75
C LYS A 37 25.64 -35.02 10.47
N ALA A 38 26.35 -35.96 9.87
CA ALA A 38 26.96 -35.75 8.55
C ALA A 38 25.94 -35.94 7.41
N SER A 39 26.25 -35.41 6.23
CA SER A 39 25.36 -35.36 5.05
C SER A 39 24.85 -36.73 4.55
N GLY A 40 25.61 -37.80 4.75
CA GLY A 40 25.16 -39.19 4.60
C GLY A 40 26.02 -40.08 3.70
N LYS A 41 25.70 -41.39 3.66
CA LYS A 41 26.44 -42.43 2.88
C LYS A 41 26.61 -42.10 1.40
N GLY A 42 25.65 -41.36 0.81
CA GLY A 42 25.70 -40.98 -0.60
C GLY A 42 26.92 -40.13 -0.97
N GLU A 43 27.48 -39.41 0.00
CA GLU A 43 28.62 -38.52 -0.17
C GLU A 43 29.98 -39.19 0.16
N GLY A 44 29.96 -40.44 0.66
CA GLY A 44 31.13 -41.25 0.98
C GLY A 44 31.28 -41.57 2.47
N ASP A 45 32.14 -42.54 2.81
CA ASP A 45 32.26 -43.07 4.18
C ASP A 45 32.65 -42.02 5.22
N GLN A 46 33.44 -41.02 4.83
CA GLN A 46 33.88 -39.91 5.68
C GLN A 46 32.80 -38.86 5.94
N HIS A 47 31.70 -38.90 5.18
CA HIS A 47 30.55 -37.99 5.25
C HIS A 47 29.32 -38.67 5.86
N ASN A 48 29.52 -39.79 6.56
CA ASN A 48 28.42 -40.61 7.02
C ASN A 48 28.37 -40.80 8.54
N GLY A 49 27.14 -40.77 9.06
CA GLY A 49 26.80 -41.13 10.42
C GLY A 49 26.31 -39.95 11.25
N VAL A 50 25.68 -40.29 12.38
CA VAL A 50 25.33 -39.34 13.43
C VAL A 50 26.12 -39.72 14.67
N ARG A 51 26.82 -38.76 15.26
CA ARG A 51 27.72 -39.02 16.37
C ARG A 51 27.47 -38.02 17.48
N ARG A 52 27.54 -38.53 18.70
CA ARG A 52 27.41 -37.75 19.92
C ARG A 52 28.69 -37.87 20.73
N TYR A 53 29.20 -36.75 21.23
CA TYR A 53 30.47 -36.68 21.93
C TYR A 53 30.39 -35.88 23.21
N THR A 54 31.25 -36.24 24.17
CA THR A 54 31.66 -35.38 25.28
C THR A 54 33.13 -35.01 25.09
N ALA A 55 33.52 -33.79 25.44
CA ALA A 55 34.91 -33.37 25.43
C ALA A 55 35.27 -32.59 26.70
N GLN A 56 36.42 -32.91 27.27
CA GLN A 56 37.00 -32.29 28.44
C GLN A 56 38.52 -32.43 28.38
N ASP A 57 39.26 -31.43 28.87
CA ASP A 57 40.74 -31.43 28.87
C ASP A 57 41.36 -31.71 27.48
N GLY A 58 40.72 -31.20 26.41
CA GLY A 58 41.17 -31.41 25.03
C GLY A 58 40.91 -32.82 24.48
N VAL A 59 40.21 -33.69 25.23
CA VAL A 59 39.95 -35.07 24.85
C VAL A 59 38.49 -35.26 24.47
N MET A 60 38.22 -35.49 23.18
CA MET A 60 36.90 -35.83 22.67
C MET A 60 36.66 -37.34 22.75
N THR A 61 35.54 -37.74 23.38
CA THR A 61 35.13 -39.13 23.56
C THR A 61 33.74 -39.34 22.96
N GLU A 62 33.61 -40.34 22.08
CA GLU A 62 32.32 -40.71 21.46
C GLU A 62 31.42 -41.42 22.48
N ASP A 63 30.14 -41.03 22.53
CA ASP A 63 29.13 -41.67 23.37
C ASP A 63 28.61 -42.95 22.70
N GLY A 64 29.28 -44.07 22.98
CA GLY A 64 28.89 -45.38 22.47
C GLY A 64 27.52 -45.89 22.93
N THR A 65 26.83 -45.17 23.83
CA THR A 65 25.43 -45.49 24.22
C THR A 65 24.40 -44.80 23.34
N PHE A 66 24.82 -43.82 22.53
CA PHE A 66 23.96 -43.17 21.56
C PHE A 66 23.84 -44.02 20.30
N THR A 67 22.66 -44.61 20.10
CA THR A 67 22.33 -45.39 18.91
C THR A 67 21.30 -44.62 18.07
N PRO A 68 21.75 -43.71 17.18
CA PRO A 68 20.84 -43.02 16.28
C PRO A 68 20.24 -44.01 15.29
N GLY A 69 18.99 -43.79 14.90
CA GLY A 69 18.39 -44.52 13.78
C GLY A 69 19.11 -44.22 12.45
N ASP A 70 18.93 -45.09 11.46
CA ASP A 70 19.50 -44.90 10.11
C ASP A 70 19.04 -43.60 9.42
N ASP A 71 17.90 -43.03 9.87
CA ASP A 71 17.31 -41.78 9.38
C ASP A 71 17.09 -40.79 10.54
N PHE A 72 18.17 -40.47 11.26
CA PHE A 72 18.09 -39.54 12.39
C PHE A 72 17.72 -38.13 11.92
N ALA A 73 16.52 -37.67 12.31
CA ALA A 73 15.98 -36.38 11.96
C ALA A 73 16.53 -35.27 12.87
N ILE A 74 17.75 -34.80 12.60
CA ILE A 74 18.42 -33.77 13.42
C ILE A 74 17.64 -32.45 13.45
N TYR A 75 16.79 -32.19 12.44
CA TYR A 75 15.91 -31.03 12.39
C TYR A 75 14.69 -31.14 13.32
N ASN A 76 14.43 -32.28 13.95
CA ASN A 76 13.30 -32.46 14.85
C ASN A 76 13.55 -31.72 16.19
N PRO A 77 12.63 -30.84 16.64
CA PRO A 77 12.80 -30.09 17.89
C PRO A 77 12.89 -30.98 19.14
N GLY A 78 12.29 -32.18 19.11
CA GLY A 78 12.42 -33.17 20.18
C GLY A 78 13.85 -33.67 20.36
N GLU A 79 14.58 -33.86 19.25
CA GLU A 79 15.98 -34.32 19.30
C GLU A 79 16.92 -33.25 19.88
N LEU A 80 16.67 -31.97 19.55
CA LEU A 80 17.38 -30.86 20.19
C LEU A 80 17.06 -30.77 21.69
N THR A 81 15.78 -30.91 22.05
CA THR A 81 15.33 -30.91 23.46
C THR A 81 16.06 -31.98 24.26
N GLU A 82 16.09 -33.21 23.75
CA GLU A 82 16.77 -34.34 24.40
C GLU A 82 18.29 -34.18 24.41
N PHE A 83 18.90 -33.61 23.36
CA PHE A 83 20.32 -33.30 23.36
C PHE A 83 20.71 -32.29 24.45
N ILE A 84 19.90 -31.24 24.64
CA ILE A 84 20.12 -30.25 25.69
C ILE A 84 20.03 -30.90 27.07
N ARG A 85 18.98 -31.71 27.31
CA ARG A 85 18.80 -32.44 28.57
C ARG A 85 19.96 -33.39 28.84
N TRP A 86 20.33 -34.20 27.86
CA TRP A 86 21.47 -35.10 27.94
C TRP A 86 22.77 -34.34 28.24
N SER A 87 22.99 -33.19 27.60
CA SER A 87 24.17 -32.36 27.85
C SER A 87 24.22 -31.85 29.30
N ALA A 88 23.08 -31.39 29.82
CA ALA A 88 22.95 -30.96 31.21
C ALA A 88 23.06 -32.13 32.21
N GLU A 89 22.66 -33.34 31.84
CA GLU A 89 22.87 -34.54 32.67
C GLU A 89 24.36 -34.94 32.73
N LYS A 90 25.11 -34.79 31.63
CA LYS A 90 26.54 -35.06 31.61
C LYS A 90 27.34 -34.04 32.40
N TYR A 91 26.94 -32.77 32.33
CA TYR A 91 27.63 -31.68 33.00
C TYR A 91 26.65 -30.81 33.81
N PRO A 92 26.12 -31.32 34.94
CA PRO A 92 25.06 -30.65 35.69
C PRO A 92 25.53 -29.40 36.43
N ASN A 93 24.60 -28.48 36.67
CA ASN A 93 24.81 -27.22 37.40
C ASN A 93 25.92 -26.35 36.82
N ARG A 94 25.97 -26.25 35.48
CA ARG A 94 26.91 -25.41 34.74
C ARG A 94 26.15 -24.27 34.05
N HIS A 95 26.92 -23.29 33.59
CA HIS A 95 26.50 -22.30 32.60
C HIS A 95 26.54 -22.94 31.21
N TYR A 96 25.50 -22.72 30.39
CA TYR A 96 25.37 -23.40 29.10
C TYR A 96 25.33 -22.41 27.94
N ILE A 97 26.21 -22.66 26.97
CA ILE A 97 26.18 -22.01 25.66
C ILE A 97 25.80 -23.06 24.63
N LEU A 98 24.81 -22.77 23.80
CA LEU A 98 24.36 -23.62 22.71
C LEU A 98 24.84 -23.04 21.37
N VAL A 99 25.53 -23.86 20.59
CA VAL A 99 25.88 -23.58 19.20
C VAL A 99 24.94 -24.37 18.31
N ILE A 100 24.20 -23.68 17.46
CA ILE A 100 23.43 -24.28 16.37
C ILE A 100 24.22 -24.09 15.07
N GLY A 101 24.64 -25.20 14.46
CA GLY A 101 25.46 -25.19 13.24
C GLY A 101 24.79 -25.93 12.08
N GLY A 102 24.97 -25.41 10.87
CA GLY A 102 24.39 -25.97 9.65
C GLY A 102 23.95 -24.85 8.72
N HIS A 103 23.40 -25.21 7.56
CA HIS A 103 22.82 -24.20 6.68
C HIS A 103 21.70 -23.42 7.36
N GLY A 104 21.65 -22.14 7.02
CA GLY A 104 20.58 -21.22 7.39
C GLY A 104 19.73 -20.83 6.19
N SER A 105 18.74 -19.99 6.43
CA SER A 105 17.97 -19.29 5.38
C SER A 105 17.12 -18.20 6.02
N HIS A 106 16.72 -17.23 5.20
CA HIS A 106 15.90 -16.09 5.55
C HIS A 106 14.44 -16.47 5.75
N PHE A 107 13.75 -15.68 6.57
CA PHE A 107 12.36 -15.81 6.96
C PHE A 107 11.39 -16.03 5.80
N SER A 108 10.51 -17.00 5.96
CA SER A 108 9.34 -17.15 5.10
C SER A 108 8.16 -17.64 5.93
N PRO A 109 7.00 -16.96 5.86
CA PRO A 109 5.84 -17.36 6.64
C PRO A 109 5.29 -18.74 6.24
N TYR A 110 5.31 -19.06 4.94
CA TYR A 110 5.18 -20.44 4.49
C TYR A 110 6.53 -21.07 4.72
N ASN A 111 6.93 -21.55 5.90
CA ASN A 111 8.06 -22.46 6.15
C ASN A 111 8.45 -22.37 7.63
N ASP A 112 8.28 -21.21 8.26
CA ASP A 112 8.62 -21.02 9.68
C ASP A 112 7.56 -21.51 10.69
N LEU A 113 6.39 -21.97 10.22
CA LEU A 113 5.26 -22.32 11.09
C LEU A 113 5.24 -23.78 11.55
N LYS A 114 4.60 -24.00 12.71
CA LYS A 114 4.59 -25.29 13.43
C LYS A 114 3.86 -26.44 12.71
N GLU A 115 2.90 -26.14 11.83
CA GLU A 115 1.95 -27.11 11.24
C GLU A 115 2.12 -27.30 9.72
N GLN A 116 3.34 -27.37 9.19
CA GLN A 116 3.51 -27.72 7.77
C GLN A 116 3.54 -29.23 7.56
N GLU A 117 2.60 -29.74 6.75
CA GLU A 117 2.61 -31.13 6.25
C GLU A 117 3.74 -31.38 5.22
N THR A 118 4.35 -30.31 4.70
CA THR A 118 5.43 -30.33 3.69
C THR A 118 6.74 -29.85 4.32
N PRO A 119 7.92 -30.36 3.89
CA PRO A 119 9.21 -29.92 4.44
C PRO A 119 9.41 -28.40 4.25
N PRO A 120 9.83 -27.66 5.29
CA PRO A 120 10.04 -26.23 5.18
C PRO A 120 11.24 -25.90 4.26
N SER A 121 11.00 -25.07 3.25
CA SER A 121 11.94 -24.73 2.19
C SER A 121 12.83 -23.50 2.45
N THR A 122 12.46 -22.57 3.35
CA THR A 122 13.20 -21.33 3.66
C THR A 122 12.82 -20.76 5.03
N ARG A 123 13.85 -20.34 5.77
CA ARG A 123 14.03 -20.25 7.22
C ARG A 123 13.67 -21.48 8.00
N ALA A 124 14.78 -22.06 8.37
CA ALA A 124 14.93 -23.02 9.42
C ALA A 124 16.43 -23.29 9.42
N THR A 125 17.04 -23.18 10.59
CA THR A 125 18.43 -23.57 10.77
C THR A 125 18.50 -25.10 10.74
N LEU A 126 19.70 -25.67 10.59
CA LEU A 126 19.90 -27.13 10.52
C LEU A 126 19.24 -27.78 9.30
N TYR A 127 19.60 -27.35 8.08
CA TYR A 127 19.22 -28.07 6.87
C TYR A 127 19.78 -29.49 6.85
N ASP A 128 18.94 -30.43 6.46
CA ASP A 128 19.23 -31.84 6.36
C ASP A 128 18.27 -32.48 5.35
N SER A 129 18.75 -32.78 4.14
CA SER A 129 17.99 -33.45 3.09
C SER A 129 16.60 -32.83 2.84
N TYR A 130 16.55 -31.52 2.56
CA TYR A 130 15.33 -30.72 2.34
C TYR A 130 14.45 -30.47 3.57
N HIS A 131 14.83 -30.98 4.73
CA HIS A 131 14.17 -30.69 6.00
C HIS A 131 15.01 -29.71 6.80
N ARG A 132 14.37 -28.94 7.66
CA ARG A 132 15.00 -27.91 8.47
C ARG A 132 14.18 -27.69 9.76
N MET A 133 14.79 -27.14 10.82
CA MET A 133 14.09 -26.75 12.06
C MET A 133 13.62 -25.29 12.05
N THR A 134 12.32 -25.04 12.13
CA THR A 134 11.78 -23.67 12.08
C THR A 134 12.18 -22.83 13.29
N SER A 135 12.11 -21.50 13.16
CA SER A 135 12.40 -20.57 14.26
C SER A 135 11.52 -20.82 15.49
N ALA A 136 10.24 -21.06 15.26
CA ALA A 136 9.27 -21.36 16.32
C ALA A 136 9.55 -22.72 16.99
N GLN A 137 9.89 -23.75 16.20
CA GLN A 137 10.29 -25.06 16.71
C GLN A 137 11.57 -25.00 17.54
N LEU A 138 12.55 -24.21 17.12
CA LEU A 138 13.79 -23.98 17.87
C LEU A 138 13.52 -23.31 19.22
N GLY A 139 12.74 -22.23 19.24
CA GLY A 139 12.34 -21.55 20.47
C GLY A 139 11.57 -22.48 21.41
N ASP A 140 10.67 -23.31 20.88
CA ASP A 140 9.95 -24.33 21.65
C ASP A 140 10.88 -25.40 22.22
N ALA A 141 11.83 -25.92 21.43
CA ALA A 141 12.79 -26.93 21.88
C ALA A 141 13.66 -26.42 23.05
N LEU A 142 14.14 -25.18 22.95
CA LEU A 142 14.88 -24.51 24.02
C LEU A 142 14.03 -24.42 25.30
N ARG A 143 12.78 -23.92 25.21
CA ARG A 143 11.87 -23.82 26.36
C ARG A 143 11.55 -25.18 26.97
N GLN A 144 11.24 -26.16 26.13
CA GLN A 144 10.86 -27.51 26.56
C GLN A 144 12.02 -28.27 27.20
N SER A 145 13.27 -27.93 26.86
CA SER A 145 14.45 -28.53 27.51
C SER A 145 14.47 -28.29 29.02
N GLY A 146 13.86 -27.19 29.49
CA GLY A 146 13.88 -26.76 30.89
C GLY A 146 15.25 -26.29 31.37
N GLN A 147 16.22 -26.15 30.48
CA GLN A 147 17.56 -25.66 30.80
C GLN A 147 17.69 -24.19 30.40
N HIS A 148 18.29 -23.41 31.30
CA HIS A 148 18.65 -22.03 31.01
C HIS A 148 19.90 -21.98 30.15
N MET A 149 19.89 -21.17 29.09
CA MET A 149 21.05 -20.92 28.25
C MET A 149 21.59 -19.51 28.53
N ASP A 150 22.89 -19.39 28.79
CA ASP A 150 23.54 -18.09 28.86
C ASP A 150 23.68 -17.48 27.46
N ALA A 151 23.85 -18.32 26.44
CA ALA A 151 23.88 -17.86 25.06
C ALA A 151 23.46 -18.92 24.05
N VAL A 152 22.88 -18.45 22.94
CA VAL A 152 22.72 -19.21 21.70
C VAL A 152 23.56 -18.55 20.60
N ILE A 153 24.40 -19.35 19.94
CA ILE A 153 25.28 -18.93 18.84
C ILE A 153 24.79 -19.59 17.57
N PHE A 154 24.44 -18.79 16.58
CA PHE A 154 24.10 -19.26 15.24
C PHE A 154 25.34 -19.26 14.35
N ASN A 155 25.87 -20.46 14.12
CA ASN A 155 26.80 -20.74 13.03
C ASN A 155 25.99 -21.22 11.81
N SER A 156 25.13 -20.31 11.35
CA SER A 156 24.12 -20.52 10.32
C SER A 156 23.72 -19.17 9.72
N CYS A 157 23.50 -19.13 8.40
CA CYS A 157 23.18 -17.92 7.64
C CYS A 157 21.85 -17.28 8.06
N GLU A 158 21.75 -15.95 8.01
CA GLU A 158 20.49 -15.18 8.04
C GLU A 158 19.67 -15.33 9.34
N GLN A 159 20.33 -15.69 10.44
CA GLN A 159 19.75 -15.80 11.79
C GLN A 159 19.84 -14.48 12.59
N GLY A 160 19.75 -13.32 11.92
CA GLY A 160 19.80 -11.98 12.51
C GLY A 160 18.59 -11.13 12.12
N ASN A 161 17.41 -11.74 12.15
CA ASN A 161 16.15 -11.12 11.76
C ASN A 161 15.25 -10.92 12.99
N ILE A 162 14.26 -10.04 12.87
CA ILE A 162 13.42 -9.63 14.00
C ILE A 162 12.43 -10.73 14.41
N GLU A 163 11.95 -11.55 13.45
CA GLU A 163 10.99 -12.59 13.78
C GLU A 163 11.64 -13.72 14.58
N LEU A 164 12.95 -13.99 14.42
CA LEU A 164 13.67 -15.02 15.18
C LEU A 164 13.89 -14.53 16.60
N LEU A 165 14.25 -13.26 16.72
CA LEU A 165 14.42 -12.59 17.99
C LEU A 165 13.13 -12.68 18.83
N ALA A 166 11.96 -12.51 18.20
CA ALA A 166 10.66 -12.70 18.86
C ALA A 166 10.43 -14.15 19.34
N GLU A 167 10.77 -15.15 18.52
CA GLU A 167 10.62 -16.56 18.89
C GLU A 167 11.59 -17.02 19.99
N LEU A 168 12.77 -16.38 20.08
CA LEU A 168 13.82 -16.71 21.07
C LEU A 168 13.75 -15.89 22.35
N GLU A 169 12.86 -14.89 22.45
CA GLU A 169 12.70 -14.11 23.67
C GLU A 169 12.52 -15.03 24.90
N GLY A 170 13.36 -14.80 25.91
CA GLY A 170 13.37 -15.52 27.19
C GLY A 170 13.91 -16.95 27.12
N THR A 171 14.49 -17.37 25.99
CA THR A 171 15.08 -18.73 25.86
C THR A 171 16.57 -18.78 26.20
N ALA A 172 17.25 -17.63 26.16
CA ALA A 172 18.63 -17.45 26.60
C ALA A 172 18.86 -16.01 27.09
N ASP A 173 20.02 -15.73 27.70
CA ASP A 173 20.40 -14.35 28.00
C ASP A 173 20.88 -13.61 26.74
N LEU A 174 21.72 -14.27 25.93
CA LEU A 174 22.39 -13.69 24.77
C LEU A 174 22.14 -14.50 23.50
N MET A 175 22.17 -13.79 22.37
CA MET A 175 22.14 -14.38 21.03
C MET A 175 23.28 -13.79 20.21
N LEU A 176 24.01 -14.63 19.49
CA LEU A 176 24.93 -14.21 18.41
C LEU A 176 24.38 -14.72 17.07
N GLY A 177 24.07 -13.81 16.16
CA GLY A 177 23.54 -14.13 14.83
C GLY A 177 23.99 -13.14 13.74
N SER A 178 23.60 -13.42 12.50
CA SER A 178 23.92 -12.59 11.32
C SER A 178 22.66 -12.33 10.50
N PRO A 179 22.37 -11.07 10.11
CA PRO A 179 21.27 -10.75 9.20
C PRO A 179 21.52 -11.25 7.77
N PHE A 180 22.76 -11.61 7.45
CA PHE A 180 23.18 -12.09 6.12
C PHE A 180 23.74 -13.51 6.16
N VAL A 181 24.06 -14.02 4.98
CA VAL A 181 24.93 -15.19 4.83
C VAL A 181 26.25 -14.99 5.59
N ILE A 182 26.74 -16.07 6.20
CA ILE A 182 28.03 -16.08 6.89
C ILE A 182 29.00 -17.02 6.17
N PRO A 183 30.31 -16.80 6.28
CA PRO A 183 31.29 -17.74 5.77
C PRO A 183 31.30 -19.05 6.59
N ASP A 184 31.60 -20.18 5.97
CA ASP A 184 31.44 -21.52 6.58
C ASP A 184 32.19 -21.72 7.90
N LEU A 185 33.41 -21.17 8.04
CA LEU A 185 34.17 -21.28 9.30
C LEU A 185 33.61 -20.38 10.41
N ALA A 186 32.87 -19.33 10.03
CA ALA A 186 32.19 -18.30 10.83
C ALA A 186 33.01 -17.68 11.97
N TYR A 187 33.24 -18.44 13.06
CA TYR A 187 33.77 -17.97 14.33
C TYR A 187 34.96 -18.80 14.81
N ASP A 188 35.91 -18.14 15.47
CA ASP A 188 37.06 -18.77 16.13
C ASP A 188 36.64 -19.39 17.48
N TYR A 189 36.27 -20.67 17.45
CA TYR A 189 35.86 -21.40 18.64
C TYR A 189 36.99 -21.68 19.62
N THR A 190 38.23 -21.79 19.15
CA THR A 190 39.39 -21.97 20.03
C THR A 190 39.56 -20.75 20.94
N SER A 191 39.50 -19.54 20.37
CA SER A 191 39.58 -18.32 21.18
C SER A 191 38.35 -18.12 22.05
N LEU A 192 37.15 -18.46 21.57
CA LEU A 192 35.91 -18.40 22.37
C LEU A 192 36.02 -19.27 23.63
N VAL A 193 36.44 -20.53 23.50
CA VAL A 193 36.61 -21.42 24.65
C VAL A 193 37.71 -20.91 25.58
N ASN A 194 38.83 -20.44 25.04
CA ASN A 194 39.92 -19.88 25.85
C ASN A 194 39.51 -18.61 26.62
N ASP A 195 38.63 -17.78 26.06
CA ASP A 195 38.08 -16.61 26.75
C ASP A 195 37.30 -17.03 28.00
N LEU A 196 36.42 -18.03 27.87
CA LEU A 196 35.65 -18.58 28.99
C LEU A 196 36.56 -19.18 30.06
N ARG A 197 37.60 -19.92 29.65
CA ARG A 197 38.61 -20.50 30.56
C ARG A 197 39.42 -19.45 31.31
N GLN A 198 39.60 -18.28 30.71
CA GLN A 198 40.24 -17.12 31.36
C GLN A 198 39.29 -16.40 32.33
N GLY A 199 38.06 -16.89 32.52
CA GLY A 199 37.08 -16.31 33.42
C GLY A 199 36.38 -15.08 32.87
N ARG A 200 36.43 -14.84 31.55
CA ARG A 200 35.63 -13.78 30.92
C ARG A 200 34.14 -14.11 31.02
N SER A 201 33.30 -13.08 31.10
CA SER A 201 31.85 -13.28 31.03
C SER A 201 31.44 -13.78 29.63
N VAL A 202 30.27 -14.41 29.54
CA VAL A 202 29.72 -14.85 28.25
C VAL A 202 29.52 -13.67 27.30
N GLU A 203 29.03 -12.53 27.80
CA GLU A 203 28.84 -11.31 27.01
C GLU A 203 30.17 -10.75 26.45
N GLU A 204 31.21 -10.66 27.28
CA GLU A 204 32.54 -10.22 26.85
C GLU A 204 33.11 -11.19 25.80
N THR A 205 32.95 -12.49 26.02
CA THR A 205 33.40 -13.54 25.11
C THR A 205 32.73 -13.45 23.74
N LEU A 206 31.40 -13.25 23.68
CA LEU A 206 30.67 -13.08 22.42
C LEU A 206 31.06 -11.78 21.72
N THR A 207 31.31 -10.70 22.47
CA THR A 207 31.79 -9.43 21.91
C THR A 207 33.16 -9.59 21.25
N LEU A 208 34.08 -10.29 21.91
CA LEU A 208 35.40 -10.60 21.36
C LEU A 208 35.30 -11.56 20.17
N THR A 209 34.37 -12.52 20.20
CA THR A 209 34.10 -13.43 19.08
C THR A 209 33.64 -12.66 17.84
N ALA A 210 32.67 -11.75 17.98
CA ALA A 210 32.21 -10.87 16.91
C ALA A 210 33.35 -10.00 16.36
N HIS A 211 34.18 -9.43 17.24
CA HIS A 211 35.33 -8.62 16.83
C HIS A 211 36.39 -9.44 16.07
N ARG A 212 36.72 -10.65 16.53
CA ARG A 212 37.69 -11.53 15.85
C ARG A 212 37.16 -11.99 14.49
N ALA A 213 35.86 -12.23 14.37
CA ALA A 213 35.24 -12.56 13.09
C ALA A 213 35.49 -11.46 12.05
N MET A 214 35.34 -10.17 12.44
CA MET A 214 35.70 -9.06 11.53
C MET A 214 37.16 -9.13 11.08
N ASN A 215 38.10 -9.35 12.01
CA ASN A 215 39.53 -9.44 11.68
C ASN A 215 39.86 -10.55 10.68
N LEU A 216 39.12 -11.67 10.72
CA LEU A 216 39.32 -12.79 9.81
C LEU A 216 38.78 -12.50 8.41
N TRP A 217 37.60 -11.87 8.33
CA TRP A 217 36.85 -11.73 7.07
C TRP A 217 37.05 -10.38 6.38
N GLN A 218 37.64 -9.38 7.06
CA GLN A 218 37.89 -8.05 6.50
C GLN A 218 38.70 -8.09 5.20
N GLU A 219 39.73 -8.92 5.12
CA GLU A 219 40.59 -9.00 3.94
C GLU A 219 39.82 -9.51 2.71
N PHE A 220 38.96 -10.52 2.90
CA PHE A 220 38.12 -11.05 1.83
C PHE A 220 37.01 -10.05 1.42
N HIS A 221 36.54 -9.24 2.36
CA HIS A 221 35.61 -8.15 2.05
C HIS A 221 36.25 -7.04 1.24
N ASN A 222 37.49 -6.66 1.56
CA ASN A 222 38.24 -5.67 0.80
C ASN A 222 38.52 -6.11 -0.65
N GLN A 223 38.43 -7.42 -0.91
CA GLN A 223 38.54 -8.02 -2.25
C GLN A 223 37.16 -8.23 -2.91
N GLU A 224 36.08 -7.77 -2.28
CA GLU A 224 34.69 -7.93 -2.73
C GLU A 224 34.26 -9.40 -2.92
N VAL A 225 34.90 -10.32 -2.19
CA VAL A 225 34.63 -11.77 -2.31
C VAL A 225 33.55 -12.22 -1.31
N VAL A 226 33.65 -11.75 -0.06
CA VAL A 226 32.79 -12.16 1.06
C VAL A 226 32.59 -10.97 2.00
N GLY A 227 31.41 -10.82 2.60
CA GLY A 227 31.17 -9.86 3.67
C GLY A 227 30.52 -10.55 4.86
N LEU A 228 30.68 -9.97 6.05
CA LEU A 228 30.10 -10.49 7.28
C LEU A 228 29.48 -9.35 8.08
N ALA A 229 28.26 -9.57 8.57
CA ALA A 229 27.64 -8.76 9.61
C ALA A 229 27.27 -9.67 10.78
N VAL A 230 27.49 -9.23 12.02
CA VAL A 230 27.16 -9.99 13.22
C VAL A 230 26.58 -9.09 14.28
N VAL A 231 25.57 -9.61 14.97
CA VAL A 231 24.89 -8.92 16.07
C VAL A 231 24.93 -9.82 17.30
N VAL A 232 25.34 -9.25 18.43
CA VAL A 232 25.18 -9.86 19.76
C VAL A 232 24.11 -9.09 20.51
N SER A 233 23.08 -9.80 20.94
CA SER A 233 21.86 -9.22 21.50
C SER A 233 21.49 -9.86 22.82
N ARG A 234 21.05 -9.07 23.79
CA ARG A 234 20.38 -9.55 25.00
C ARG A 234 18.96 -9.92 24.66
N ILE A 235 18.59 -11.18 24.84
CA ILE A 235 17.27 -11.72 24.43
C ILE A 235 16.44 -12.25 25.60
N GLY A 236 16.92 -12.12 26.85
CA GLY A 236 16.22 -12.58 28.05
C GLY A 236 14.88 -11.86 28.29
N ASN A 237 14.77 -10.58 27.92
CA ASN A 237 13.52 -9.81 27.94
C ASN A 237 13.54 -8.76 26.83
N LEU A 238 12.65 -8.91 25.86
CA LEU A 238 12.51 -8.00 24.71
C LEU A 238 11.18 -7.25 24.73
N THR A 239 10.40 -7.37 25.81
CA THR A 239 9.12 -6.69 25.97
C THR A 239 9.21 -5.17 25.70
N PRO A 240 10.22 -4.43 26.19
CA PRO A 240 10.35 -3.01 25.86
C PRO A 240 10.51 -2.72 24.37
N LEU A 241 11.18 -3.61 23.62
CA LEU A 241 11.35 -3.49 22.16
C LEU A 241 10.01 -3.70 21.45
N TRP A 242 9.26 -4.71 21.84
CA TRP A 242 7.94 -4.99 21.26
C TRP A 242 6.95 -3.86 21.52
N GLU A 243 6.95 -3.30 22.73
CA GLU A 243 6.11 -2.17 23.10
C GLU A 243 6.42 -0.92 22.26
N VAL A 244 7.69 -0.54 22.14
CA VAL A 244 8.06 0.66 21.37
C VAL A 244 7.85 0.46 19.87
N LEU A 245 8.09 -0.74 19.32
CA LEU A 245 7.81 -1.04 17.91
C LEU A 245 6.31 -0.94 17.63
N ARG A 246 5.46 -1.59 18.43
CA ARG A 246 4.00 -1.50 18.30
C ARG A 246 3.53 -0.06 18.37
N GLU A 247 3.97 0.69 19.39
CA GLU A 247 3.60 2.09 19.56
C GLU A 247 4.03 2.97 18.38
N THR A 248 5.21 2.71 17.80
CA THR A 248 5.71 3.42 16.61
C THR A 248 4.85 3.10 15.39
N ILE A 249 4.60 1.81 15.15
CA ILE A 249 3.79 1.31 14.03
C ILE A 249 2.36 1.86 14.12
N ASP A 250 1.73 1.78 15.30
CA ASP A 250 0.41 2.36 15.55
C ASP A 250 0.39 3.85 15.27
N LYS A 251 1.44 4.58 15.68
CA LYS A 251 1.53 6.01 15.42
C LYS A 251 1.62 6.31 13.93
N MET A 252 2.38 5.53 13.18
CA MET A 252 2.50 5.66 11.73
C MET A 252 1.16 5.35 11.04
N SER A 253 0.53 4.22 11.36
CA SER A 253 -0.79 3.82 10.84
C SER A 253 -1.84 4.92 11.03
N ASN A 254 -1.95 5.47 12.24
CA ASN A 254 -2.96 6.47 12.58
C ASN A 254 -2.66 7.88 12.07
N SER A 255 -1.54 8.08 11.34
CA SER A 255 -1.13 9.40 10.85
C SER A 255 -0.88 9.46 9.35
N MET A 256 -1.16 8.40 8.59
CA MET A 256 -0.88 8.36 7.14
C MET A 256 -1.54 9.51 6.36
N GLN A 257 -2.74 9.94 6.76
CA GLN A 257 -3.50 11.01 6.09
C GLN A 257 -3.15 12.42 6.60
N ASP A 258 -2.39 12.54 7.70
CA ASP A 258 -1.97 13.84 8.22
C ASP A 258 -0.93 14.47 7.27
N VAL A 259 -0.93 15.80 7.20
CA VAL A 259 -0.08 16.56 6.26
C VAL A 259 1.21 17.01 6.92
N ASN A 260 2.31 16.88 6.18
CA ASN A 260 3.62 17.40 6.52
C ASN A 260 3.73 18.91 6.20
N TYR A 261 4.30 19.66 7.15
CA TYR A 261 4.56 21.10 7.01
C TYR A 261 6.05 21.48 7.08
N THR A 262 6.97 20.51 7.21
CA THR A 262 8.40 20.83 7.09
C THR A 262 8.81 21.03 5.63
N THR A 263 9.75 21.96 5.43
CA THR A 263 10.40 22.26 4.16
C THR A 263 11.76 21.60 4.01
N ASP A 264 12.23 20.90 5.05
CA ASP A 264 13.56 20.28 5.06
C ASP A 264 13.53 18.96 4.29
N ALA A 265 14.38 18.86 3.26
CA ALA A 265 14.55 17.61 2.52
C ALA A 265 15.10 16.50 3.44
N PRO A 266 14.71 15.23 3.25
CA PRO A 266 13.94 14.70 2.11
C PRO A 266 12.40 14.80 2.26
N ALA A 267 11.89 15.31 3.38
CA ALA A 267 10.47 15.56 3.55
C ALA A 267 9.97 16.61 2.54
N LYS A 268 8.71 16.47 2.12
CA LYS A 268 8.08 17.33 1.11
C LYS A 268 6.90 18.07 1.72
N TYR A 269 6.96 19.39 1.70
CA TYR A 269 5.91 20.26 2.21
C TYR A 269 4.57 20.00 1.50
N GLY A 270 3.49 19.88 2.26
CA GLY A 270 2.12 19.71 1.75
C GLY A 270 1.76 18.28 1.35
N GLN A 271 2.69 17.34 1.39
CA GLN A 271 2.40 15.91 1.23
C GLN A 271 1.89 15.28 2.51
N THR A 272 1.18 14.17 2.40
CA THR A 272 0.80 13.40 3.58
C THR A 272 2.01 12.69 4.20
N TYR A 273 1.92 12.29 5.47
CA TYR A 273 2.95 11.45 6.07
C TYR A 273 3.00 10.07 5.41
N GLY A 274 1.87 9.54 4.93
CA GLY A 274 1.81 8.29 4.18
C GLY A 274 2.67 8.32 2.90
N GLU A 275 2.67 9.43 2.16
CA GLU A 275 3.56 9.60 0.99
C GLU A 275 5.04 9.56 1.40
N GLY A 276 5.36 10.08 2.58
CA GLY A 276 6.70 9.98 3.17
C GLY A 276 7.08 8.57 3.60
N TYR A 277 6.18 7.85 4.27
CA TYR A 277 6.39 6.46 4.65
C TYR A 277 6.57 5.56 3.42
N LEU A 278 5.83 5.80 2.34
CA LEU A 278 6.00 5.10 1.06
C LEU A 278 7.38 5.35 0.45
N ARG A 279 7.89 6.59 0.50
CA ARG A 279 9.26 6.89 0.04
C ARG A 279 10.30 6.19 0.89
N ALA A 280 10.15 6.24 2.22
CA ALA A 280 11.03 5.51 3.13
C ALA A 280 11.01 4.02 2.78
N LEU A 281 9.83 3.41 2.65
CA LEU A 281 9.70 2.00 2.30
C LEU A 281 10.38 1.70 0.96
N HIS A 282 10.07 2.44 -0.09
CA HIS A 282 10.66 2.29 -1.41
C HIS A 282 12.20 2.40 -1.37
N SER A 283 12.73 3.37 -0.63
CA SER A 283 14.18 3.55 -0.47
C SER A 283 14.84 2.37 0.23
N LYS A 284 14.13 1.72 1.17
CA LYS A 284 14.68 0.62 1.98
C LYS A 284 14.43 -0.76 1.41
N VAL A 285 13.42 -0.98 0.57
CA VAL A 285 13.20 -2.28 -0.12
C VAL A 285 13.96 -2.38 -1.44
N SER A 286 14.30 -1.24 -2.06
CA SER A 286 15.12 -1.22 -3.27
C SER A 286 16.53 -1.76 -2.98
N HIS A 287 17.08 -2.54 -3.91
CA HIS A 287 18.44 -3.06 -3.81
C HIS A 287 19.39 -2.12 -4.56
N ASP A 288 20.36 -1.56 -3.83
CA ASP A 288 21.51 -0.91 -4.45
C ASP A 288 22.50 -2.01 -4.88
N LEU A 289 22.53 -2.33 -6.17
CA LEU A 289 23.37 -3.39 -6.71
C LEU A 289 24.87 -3.05 -6.67
N ASP A 290 25.22 -1.78 -6.38
CA ASP A 290 26.61 -1.35 -6.19
C ASP A 290 27.06 -1.52 -4.71
N ASP A 291 26.13 -1.76 -3.77
CA ASP A 291 26.46 -2.08 -2.37
C ASP A 291 26.45 -3.60 -2.14
N PHE A 292 27.56 -4.11 -1.57
CA PHE A 292 27.76 -5.55 -1.34
C PHE A 292 26.65 -6.17 -0.47
N PHE A 293 26.28 -5.51 0.64
CA PHE A 293 25.31 -6.08 1.58
C PHE A 293 23.89 -5.93 1.04
N GLN A 294 23.59 -4.85 0.33
CA GLN A 294 22.32 -4.72 -0.39
C GLN A 294 22.18 -5.81 -1.47
N THR A 295 23.24 -6.13 -2.21
CA THR A 295 23.24 -7.22 -3.21
C THR A 295 23.00 -8.59 -2.58
N MET A 296 23.56 -8.82 -1.40
CA MET A 296 23.45 -10.08 -0.65
C MET A 296 22.25 -10.13 0.29
N ARG A 297 21.43 -9.07 0.34
CA ARG A 297 20.27 -9.03 1.22
C ARG A 297 19.22 -10.06 0.78
N PRO A 298 18.59 -10.77 1.71
CA PRO A 298 17.49 -11.66 1.37
C PRO A 298 16.35 -10.92 0.66
N TYR A 299 15.76 -11.58 -0.34
CA TYR A 299 14.55 -11.07 -0.99
C TYR A 299 13.42 -10.86 0.03
N TYR A 300 12.59 -9.86 -0.22
CA TYR A 300 11.46 -9.50 0.66
C TYR A 300 11.87 -9.18 2.10
N SER A 301 13.07 -8.63 2.29
CA SER A 301 13.53 -8.17 3.59
C SER A 301 13.97 -6.71 3.53
N LEU A 302 13.75 -5.98 4.64
CA LEU A 302 14.29 -4.64 4.88
C LEU A 302 14.93 -4.55 6.25
N ASP A 303 15.83 -3.59 6.47
CA ASP A 303 16.28 -3.22 7.80
C ASP A 303 15.19 -2.44 8.53
N LEU A 304 14.58 -3.06 9.55
CA LEU A 304 13.44 -2.49 10.26
C LEU A 304 13.80 -1.17 10.95
N VAL A 305 14.98 -1.09 11.56
CA VAL A 305 15.38 0.08 12.34
C VAL A 305 15.63 1.26 11.41
N ASP A 306 16.41 1.04 10.35
CA ASP A 306 16.69 2.06 9.33
C ASP A 306 15.42 2.48 8.57
N PHE A 307 14.46 1.59 8.35
CA PHE A 307 13.14 1.96 7.82
C PHE A 307 12.38 2.91 8.75
N LEU A 308 12.35 2.65 10.06
CA LEU A 308 11.64 3.51 11.00
C LEU A 308 12.31 4.89 11.13
N HIS A 309 13.66 4.94 11.15
CA HIS A 309 14.40 6.20 11.08
C HIS A 309 14.11 6.96 9.78
N ALA A 310 14.14 6.27 8.63
CA ALA A 310 13.82 6.88 7.34
C ALA A 310 12.38 7.34 7.26
N ALA A 311 11.42 6.60 7.83
CA ALA A 311 10.01 6.98 7.85
C ALA A 311 9.79 8.28 8.62
N TYR A 312 10.50 8.49 9.73
CA TYR A 312 10.51 9.78 10.44
C TYR A 312 11.03 10.92 9.56
N VAL A 313 12.19 10.72 8.92
CA VAL A 313 12.87 11.76 8.13
C VAL A 313 12.15 12.08 6.82
N GLU A 314 11.72 11.07 6.06
CA GLU A 314 11.03 11.20 4.77
C GLU A 314 9.61 11.75 4.91
N SER A 315 8.90 11.42 5.98
CA SER A 315 7.56 11.99 6.23
C SER A 315 7.61 13.38 6.82
N GLY A 316 8.67 13.73 7.55
CA GLY A 316 8.68 14.96 8.35
C GLY A 316 7.71 14.90 9.55
N ASN A 317 7.22 13.72 9.91
CA ASN A 317 6.32 13.54 11.04
C ASN A 317 7.07 13.71 12.37
N MET A 318 7.19 14.96 12.82
CA MET A 318 7.87 15.31 14.09
C MET A 318 7.30 14.57 15.31
N ARG A 319 6.07 14.05 15.23
CA ARG A 319 5.44 13.30 16.31
C ARG A 319 6.02 11.89 16.49
N LEU A 320 6.80 11.38 15.54
CA LEU A 320 7.53 10.12 15.68
C LEU A 320 8.83 10.26 16.49
N ALA A 321 9.35 11.48 16.67
CA ALA A 321 10.67 11.69 17.29
C ALA A 321 10.83 11.02 18.66
N SER A 322 9.81 11.10 19.53
CA SER A 322 9.85 10.44 20.85
C SER A 322 9.85 8.92 20.77
N TYR A 323 9.24 8.34 19.73
CA TYR A 323 9.18 6.90 19.54
C TYR A 323 10.49 6.37 18.99
N ILE A 324 11.07 7.07 18.00
CA ILE A 324 12.38 6.75 17.43
C ILE A 324 13.49 6.87 18.48
N ASN A 325 13.51 7.94 19.27
CA ASN A 325 14.50 8.06 20.34
C ASN A 325 14.35 6.96 21.40
N ARG A 326 13.11 6.59 21.78
CA ARG A 326 12.87 5.47 22.70
C ARG A 326 13.28 4.13 22.09
N LEU A 327 13.09 3.94 20.79
CA LEU A 327 13.57 2.74 20.09
C LEU A 327 15.09 2.65 20.19
N ASP A 328 15.80 3.75 19.93
CA ASP A 328 17.27 3.79 20.04
C ASP A 328 17.77 3.55 21.48
N GLU A 329 17.09 4.11 22.48
CA GLU A 329 17.38 3.86 23.90
C GLU A 329 17.21 2.37 24.23
N VAL A 330 16.08 1.76 23.86
CA VAL A 330 15.80 0.34 24.08
C VAL A 330 16.80 -0.55 23.35
N LEU A 331 17.13 -0.22 22.10
CA LEU A 331 18.12 -0.96 21.32
C LEU A 331 19.52 -0.85 21.91
N SER A 332 19.88 0.28 22.54
CA SER A 332 21.18 0.43 23.21
C SER A 332 21.35 -0.51 24.42
N ASP A 333 20.24 -0.87 25.07
CA ASP A 333 20.23 -1.85 26.17
C ASP A 333 20.21 -3.30 25.65
N ILE A 334 19.69 -3.53 24.45
CA ILE A 334 19.56 -4.87 23.84
C ILE A 334 20.82 -5.26 23.07
N VAL A 335 21.36 -4.36 22.23
CA VAL A 335 22.48 -4.65 21.33
C VAL A 335 23.79 -4.47 22.08
N VAL A 336 24.45 -5.59 22.37
CA VAL A 336 25.78 -5.61 22.99
C VAL A 336 26.82 -5.15 21.99
N THR A 337 26.78 -5.69 20.77
CA THR A 337 27.65 -5.27 19.68
C THR A 337 27.02 -5.59 18.33
N HIS A 338 27.14 -4.66 17.39
CA HIS A 338 26.89 -4.88 15.98
C HIS A 338 28.17 -4.56 15.21
N ARG A 339 28.57 -5.45 14.28
CA ARG A 339 29.78 -5.30 13.47
C ARG A 339 29.52 -5.74 12.05
N GLN A 340 30.08 -5.00 11.11
CA GLN A 340 29.97 -5.26 9.69
C GLN A 340 31.33 -5.00 9.02
N THR A 341 31.72 -5.81 8.05
CA THR A 341 33.04 -5.72 7.41
C THR A 341 33.24 -4.43 6.59
N ASN A 342 32.20 -3.69 6.25
CA ASN A 342 32.33 -2.35 5.64
C ASN A 342 32.38 -1.22 6.69
N GLY A 343 32.30 -1.53 7.98
CA GLY A 343 32.27 -0.56 9.08
C GLY A 343 30.96 0.21 9.24
N LYS A 344 29.94 -0.08 8.41
CA LYS A 344 28.59 0.47 8.60
C LYS A 344 27.91 -0.20 9.79
N HIS A 345 26.79 0.38 10.19
CA HIS A 345 25.95 -0.09 11.28
C HIS A 345 24.50 -0.25 10.81
N ASP A 346 24.31 -0.53 9.52
CA ASP A 346 23.01 -0.82 8.89
C ASP A 346 22.71 -2.33 8.93
N PHE A 347 21.44 -2.69 8.72
CA PHE A 347 20.90 -4.04 8.81
C PHE A 347 20.95 -4.66 10.20
N LEU A 348 20.59 -3.91 11.23
CA LEU A 348 20.63 -4.44 12.60
C LEU A 348 19.70 -5.65 12.76
N TYR A 349 18.44 -5.54 12.32
CA TYR A 349 17.52 -6.67 12.22
C TYR A 349 16.68 -6.54 10.96
N THR A 350 16.71 -7.57 10.12
CA THR A 350 15.83 -7.62 8.96
C THR A 350 14.41 -7.99 9.36
N ALA A 351 13.40 -7.38 8.73
CA ALA A 351 11.99 -7.76 8.79
C ALA A 351 11.47 -8.15 7.40
N TYR A 352 10.57 -9.12 7.34
CA TYR A 352 9.94 -9.55 6.11
C TYR A 352 8.90 -8.51 5.61
N THR A 353 8.89 -8.25 4.31
CA THR A 353 8.10 -7.16 3.71
C THR A 353 7.09 -7.62 2.69
N ASN A 354 7.15 -8.85 2.17
CA ASN A 354 6.19 -9.28 1.15
C ASN A 354 4.93 -9.89 1.73
N THR A 355 4.18 -9.09 2.48
CA THR A 355 2.88 -9.50 3.03
C THR A 355 1.71 -9.18 2.08
N SER A 356 1.93 -8.31 1.08
CA SER A 356 0.88 -7.81 0.18
C SER A 356 0.78 -8.53 -1.18
N ASP A 357 1.75 -9.35 -1.59
CA ASP A 357 1.62 -10.11 -2.84
C ASP A 357 0.48 -11.13 -2.75
N TYR A 358 -0.24 -11.28 -3.86
CA TYR A 358 -1.53 -11.96 -4.14
C TYR A 358 -1.78 -13.39 -3.60
N GLN A 359 -0.98 -13.90 -2.67
CA GLN A 359 -1.11 -15.20 -2.02
C GLN A 359 -1.72 -15.02 -0.63
N ALA A 360 -3.07 -15.07 -0.56
CA ALA A 360 -3.84 -14.92 0.68
C ALA A 360 -3.38 -15.88 1.80
N ASP A 361 -2.83 -17.04 1.42
CA ASP A 361 -2.22 -18.03 2.28
C ASP A 361 -0.94 -17.53 2.97
N VAL A 362 -0.02 -16.88 2.25
CA VAL A 362 1.22 -16.31 2.83
C VAL A 362 0.91 -15.28 3.91
N ARG A 363 -0.08 -14.42 3.65
CA ARG A 363 -0.59 -13.43 4.60
C ARG A 363 -1.15 -14.07 5.86
N GLU A 364 -2.04 -15.04 5.71
CA GLU A 364 -2.64 -15.75 6.85
C GLU A 364 -1.58 -16.50 7.68
N GLN A 365 -0.53 -17.00 7.03
CA GLN A 365 0.59 -17.62 7.74
C GLN A 365 1.42 -16.59 8.52
N TYR A 366 1.78 -15.44 7.94
CA TYR A 366 2.56 -14.41 8.65
C TYR A 366 1.85 -13.91 9.92
N ARG A 367 0.51 -13.81 9.86
CA ARG A 367 -0.34 -13.41 11.01
C ARG A 367 -0.25 -14.34 12.23
N LYS A 368 0.28 -15.55 12.07
CA LYS A 368 0.52 -16.50 13.18
C LYS A 368 1.86 -16.28 13.88
N CYS A 369 2.78 -15.51 13.28
CA CYS A 369 4.11 -15.28 13.83
C CYS A 369 4.05 -14.39 15.07
N ARG A 370 4.90 -14.68 16.06
CA ARG A 370 4.90 -13.94 17.32
C ARG A 370 5.23 -12.45 17.12
N PHE A 371 6.17 -12.13 16.24
CA PHE A 371 6.51 -10.74 15.93
C PHE A 371 5.30 -9.94 15.44
N GLU A 372 4.50 -10.52 14.54
CA GLU A 372 3.27 -9.89 14.05
C GLU A 372 2.25 -9.68 15.17
N GLN A 373 2.00 -10.73 15.97
CA GLN A 373 1.08 -10.65 17.12
C GLN A 373 1.47 -9.58 18.15
N LEU A 374 2.76 -9.27 18.25
CA LEU A 374 3.28 -8.28 19.19
C LEU A 374 3.24 -6.85 18.65
N THR A 375 3.32 -6.67 17.32
CA THR A 375 3.63 -5.36 16.72
C THR A 375 2.64 -4.85 15.68
N GLY A 376 1.87 -5.73 15.01
CA GLY A 376 0.97 -5.34 13.91
C GLY A 376 1.70 -4.86 12.65
N TRP A 377 2.93 -5.33 12.42
CA TRP A 377 3.76 -4.96 11.27
C TRP A 377 3.07 -5.21 9.92
N CYS A 378 2.45 -6.38 9.76
CA CYS A 378 1.75 -6.79 8.56
C CYS A 378 0.57 -5.87 8.24
N ASP A 379 -0.25 -5.54 9.24
CA ASP A 379 -1.37 -4.61 9.09
C ASP A 379 -0.89 -3.22 8.63
N PHE A 380 0.17 -2.70 9.24
CA PHE A 380 0.75 -1.43 8.83
C PHE A 380 1.28 -1.47 7.39
N TYR A 381 2.04 -2.52 7.04
CA TYR A 381 2.61 -2.67 5.70
C TYR A 381 1.50 -2.76 4.64
N GLU A 382 0.48 -3.59 4.86
CA GLU A 382 -0.67 -3.74 3.95
C GLU A 382 -1.44 -2.43 3.79
N ASN A 383 -1.69 -1.72 4.89
CA ASN A 383 -2.35 -0.41 4.85
C ASN A 383 -1.51 0.62 4.09
N LEU A 384 -0.18 0.60 4.26
CA LEU A 384 0.71 1.50 3.55
C LEU A 384 0.74 1.20 2.04
N MET A 385 0.77 -0.08 1.67
CA MET A 385 0.69 -0.49 0.26
C MET A 385 -0.66 -0.13 -0.35
N SER A 386 -1.77 -0.37 0.35
CA SER A 386 -3.12 0.04 -0.07
C SER A 386 -3.20 1.55 -0.25
N TYR A 387 -2.66 2.32 0.70
CA TYR A 387 -2.55 3.77 0.62
C TYR A 387 -1.77 4.21 -0.64
N GLY A 388 -0.65 3.56 -0.95
CA GLY A 388 0.11 3.81 -2.18
C GLY A 388 -0.65 3.46 -3.46
N HIS A 389 -1.41 2.37 -3.45
CA HIS A 389 -2.29 2.01 -4.56
C HIS A 389 -3.38 3.06 -4.78
N GLU A 390 -4.06 3.49 -3.72
CA GLU A 390 -5.08 4.55 -3.77
C GLU A 390 -4.51 5.87 -4.31
N LEU A 391 -3.32 6.28 -3.84
CA LEU A 391 -2.61 7.45 -4.36
C LEU A 391 -2.27 7.31 -5.84
N SER A 392 -1.79 6.13 -6.28
CA SER A 392 -1.46 5.88 -7.68
C SER A 392 -2.70 5.90 -8.58
N ASP A 393 -3.84 5.45 -8.04
CA ASP A 393 -5.14 5.54 -8.68
C ASP A 393 -5.73 6.97 -8.61
N GLY A 394 -5.13 7.88 -7.85
CA GLY A 394 -5.55 9.27 -7.71
C GLY A 394 -6.81 9.43 -6.87
N ARG A 395 -7.04 8.54 -5.91
CA ARG A 395 -8.08 8.72 -4.87
C ARG A 395 -7.59 9.75 -3.84
N GLY A 396 -8.48 10.63 -3.39
CA GLY A 396 -8.24 11.68 -2.41
C GLY A 396 -9.29 11.66 -1.30
N LEU A 397 -9.32 12.71 -0.47
CA LEU A 397 -10.31 12.85 0.61
C LEU A 397 -11.74 12.87 0.05
N VAL A 398 -12.63 12.05 0.62
CA VAL A 398 -14.07 12.04 0.35
C VAL A 398 -14.81 12.48 1.62
N LEU A 399 -15.41 13.67 1.58
CA LEU A 399 -16.24 14.18 2.67
C LEU A 399 -17.62 13.49 2.66
N THR A 400 -18.02 12.95 3.80
CA THR A 400 -19.34 12.34 4.03
C THR A 400 -20.25 13.25 4.88
N PRO A 401 -21.59 13.11 4.79
CA PRO A 401 -22.34 12.28 3.83
C PRO A 401 -22.21 12.82 2.39
N ILE A 402 -21.89 11.95 1.44
CA ILE A 402 -21.65 12.32 0.03
C ILE A 402 -22.87 13.04 -0.55
N ALA A 403 -24.08 12.55 -0.25
CA ALA A 403 -25.34 13.13 -0.73
C ALA A 403 -25.54 14.60 -0.31
N GLU A 404 -24.97 15.01 0.83
CA GLU A 404 -25.04 16.41 1.28
C GLU A 404 -23.93 17.27 0.67
N ARG A 405 -22.74 16.69 0.51
CA ARG A 405 -21.53 17.41 0.09
C ARG A 405 -21.44 17.64 -1.42
N ILE A 406 -22.10 16.79 -2.21
CA ILE A 406 -22.08 16.84 -3.66
C ILE A 406 -23.03 17.91 -4.24
N ILE A 407 -24.03 18.34 -3.47
CA ILE A 407 -25.03 19.33 -3.89
C ILE A 407 -24.34 20.65 -4.28
N GLY A 408 -24.76 21.21 -5.42
CA GLY A 408 -24.29 22.49 -5.94
C GLY A 408 -23.93 22.43 -7.42
N ASP A 409 -23.33 23.53 -7.90
CA ASP A 409 -22.93 23.70 -9.29
C ASP A 409 -21.43 23.43 -9.47
N TRP A 410 -21.12 22.72 -10.54
CA TRP A 410 -19.80 22.19 -10.85
C TRP A 410 -19.45 22.41 -12.31
N GLU A 411 -18.18 22.66 -12.57
CA GLU A 411 -17.57 22.76 -13.90
C GLU A 411 -16.55 21.63 -14.04
N LEU A 412 -16.53 20.95 -15.19
CA LEU A 412 -15.53 19.95 -15.52
C LEU A 412 -14.22 20.66 -15.91
N ILE A 413 -13.11 20.35 -15.23
CA ILE A 413 -11.82 21.01 -15.47
C ILE A 413 -10.84 20.07 -16.20
N GLU A 414 -10.86 18.78 -15.88
CA GLU A 414 -9.99 17.79 -16.52
C GLU A 414 -10.72 16.45 -16.63
N SER A 415 -10.48 15.72 -17.73
CA SER A 415 -10.88 14.33 -17.86
C SER A 415 -9.67 13.46 -18.21
N PHE A 416 -9.69 12.20 -17.75
CA PHE A 416 -8.61 11.24 -17.94
C PHE A 416 -9.17 9.89 -18.37
N ARG A 417 -8.43 9.17 -19.20
CA ARG A 417 -8.70 7.78 -19.57
C ARG A 417 -7.66 6.85 -18.95
N LYS A 418 -8.07 5.67 -18.47
CA LYS A 418 -7.12 4.67 -17.94
C LYS A 418 -6.55 3.84 -19.09
N GLU A 419 -5.25 3.99 -19.35
CA GLU A 419 -4.50 3.25 -20.37
C GLU A 419 -3.24 2.62 -19.77
N GLY A 420 -3.03 1.32 -19.99
CA GLY A 420 -1.86 0.60 -19.46
C GLY A 420 -1.72 0.67 -17.93
N GLY A 421 -2.83 0.81 -17.21
CA GLY A 421 -2.86 0.97 -15.75
C GLY A 421 -2.66 2.41 -15.24
N LYS A 422 -2.37 3.37 -16.11
CA LYS A 422 -2.15 4.78 -15.75
C LYS A 422 -3.29 5.67 -16.23
N TRP A 423 -3.59 6.72 -15.49
CA TRP A 423 -4.48 7.79 -15.95
C TRP A 423 -3.73 8.69 -16.93
N VAL A 424 -4.24 8.78 -18.15
CA VAL A 424 -3.75 9.64 -19.23
C VAL A 424 -4.77 10.75 -19.45
N LEU A 425 -4.31 12.00 -19.56
CA LEU A 425 -5.18 13.13 -19.84
C LEU A 425 -5.92 12.88 -21.17
N ASN A 426 -7.22 13.13 -21.18
CA ASN A 426 -8.04 13.00 -22.37
C ASN A 426 -8.13 14.38 -23.02
N ASP A 427 -7.42 14.59 -24.14
CA ASP A 427 -7.39 15.85 -24.89
C ASP A 427 -8.67 16.10 -25.72
N ASN A 428 -9.74 15.31 -25.51
CA ASN A 428 -11.02 15.59 -26.13
C ASN A 428 -11.69 16.71 -25.32
N ASP A 429 -11.78 17.88 -25.94
CA ASP A 429 -12.54 19.04 -25.48
C ASP A 429 -14.00 18.63 -25.21
N ASP A 430 -14.31 18.26 -23.96
CA ASP A 430 -15.66 18.35 -23.39
C ASP A 430 -16.02 19.83 -23.12
N ASP A 431 -15.43 20.77 -23.88
CA ASP A 431 -15.63 22.24 -23.87
C ASP A 431 -17.09 22.65 -24.09
N TYR A 432 -17.96 21.67 -24.33
CA TYR A 432 -19.36 21.85 -24.56
C TYR A 432 -20.17 21.96 -23.27
N ILE A 433 -19.75 21.40 -22.13
CA ILE A 433 -20.61 21.44 -20.92
C ILE A 433 -20.17 22.58 -20.00
N LEU A 434 -20.99 23.62 -19.94
CA LEU A 434 -20.72 24.82 -19.15
C LEU A 434 -20.97 24.62 -17.66
N LYS A 435 -21.96 23.77 -17.31
CA LYS A 435 -22.41 23.63 -15.91
C LYS A 435 -23.09 22.30 -15.65
N TYR A 436 -22.72 21.69 -14.51
CA TYR A 436 -23.36 20.52 -13.91
C TYR A 436 -23.96 20.90 -12.55
N SER A 437 -25.27 20.74 -12.38
CA SER A 437 -25.99 21.11 -11.16
C SER A 437 -26.58 19.87 -10.49
N LEU A 438 -26.07 19.50 -9.32
CA LEU A 438 -26.65 18.46 -8.47
C LEU A 438 -27.56 19.09 -7.42
N ARG A 439 -28.87 18.89 -7.55
CA ARG A 439 -29.87 19.53 -6.69
C ARG A 439 -30.34 18.61 -5.54
N PRO A 440 -30.75 19.16 -4.38
CA PRO A 440 -31.14 18.35 -3.21
C PRO A 440 -32.30 17.36 -3.44
N ASN A 441 -33.12 17.59 -4.46
CA ASN A 441 -34.26 16.73 -4.81
C ASN A 441 -33.88 15.54 -5.72
N GLY A 442 -32.59 15.32 -5.96
CA GLY A 442 -32.08 14.27 -6.86
C GLY A 442 -32.10 14.65 -8.34
N ASP A 443 -32.37 15.91 -8.69
CA ASP A 443 -32.25 16.38 -10.07
C ASP A 443 -30.78 16.66 -10.41
N PHE A 444 -30.38 16.18 -11.59
CA PHE A 444 -29.09 16.46 -12.22
C PHE A 444 -29.35 17.30 -13.48
N PHE A 445 -29.08 18.60 -13.39
CA PHE A 445 -29.31 19.55 -14.46
C PHE A 445 -27.99 19.90 -15.15
N MET A 446 -28.00 19.96 -16.48
CA MET A 446 -26.81 20.26 -17.28
C MET A 446 -27.11 21.36 -18.30
N VAL A 447 -26.13 22.23 -18.49
CA VAL A 447 -26.11 23.26 -19.54
C VAL A 447 -24.97 22.95 -20.50
N SER A 448 -25.31 22.71 -21.77
CA SER A 448 -24.36 22.42 -22.84
C SER A 448 -24.38 23.54 -23.87
N SER A 449 -23.24 23.90 -24.46
CA SER A 449 -23.09 24.92 -25.48
C SER A 449 -22.04 24.51 -26.52
N ILE A 450 -22.42 24.43 -27.80
CA ILE A 450 -21.53 24.12 -28.92
C ILE A 450 -21.66 25.22 -29.95
N ASP A 451 -20.57 25.84 -30.38
CA ASP A 451 -20.59 26.93 -31.36
C ASP A 451 -21.61 28.03 -31.00
N ASP A 452 -21.72 28.37 -29.70
CA ASP A 452 -22.66 29.34 -29.12
C ASP A 452 -24.14 28.91 -29.10
N GLU A 453 -24.47 27.70 -29.56
CA GLU A 453 -25.78 27.07 -29.42
C GLU A 453 -25.89 26.34 -28.09
N THR A 454 -26.77 26.82 -27.21
CA THR A 454 -26.96 26.28 -25.87
C THR A 454 -28.23 25.45 -25.77
N ASP A 455 -28.11 24.25 -25.21
CA ASP A 455 -29.21 23.34 -24.88
C ASP A 455 -29.18 22.92 -23.40
N LEU A 456 -30.33 22.46 -22.92
CA LEU A 456 -30.54 22.08 -21.52
C LEU A 456 -30.89 20.62 -21.41
N SER A 457 -30.46 19.96 -20.33
CA SER A 457 -30.96 18.64 -19.98
C SER A 457 -31.19 18.48 -18.48
N LEU A 458 -32.23 17.73 -18.14
CA LEU A 458 -32.62 17.43 -16.77
C LEU A 458 -32.73 15.92 -16.60
N ASN A 459 -31.91 15.41 -15.70
CA ASN A 459 -31.72 14.00 -15.43
C ASN A 459 -31.79 13.75 -13.92
N LYS A 460 -31.40 12.55 -13.48
CA LYS A 460 -31.41 12.16 -12.07
C LYS A 460 -30.02 11.78 -11.57
N TRP A 461 -29.80 12.09 -10.30
CA TRP A 461 -28.73 11.52 -9.49
C TRP A 461 -29.31 10.94 -8.19
N GLY A 462 -28.64 9.95 -7.60
CA GLY A 462 -29.11 9.28 -6.39
C GLY A 462 -28.29 8.03 -6.05
N ASP A 463 -28.91 7.08 -5.36
CA ASP A 463 -28.32 5.79 -4.98
C ASP A 463 -26.90 5.91 -4.37
N VAL A 464 -26.73 6.86 -3.44
CA VAL A 464 -25.44 7.14 -2.80
C VAL A 464 -25.10 6.08 -1.76
N ASN A 465 -23.88 5.55 -1.82
CA ASN A 465 -23.29 4.68 -0.82
C ASN A 465 -22.02 5.33 -0.23
N ASP A 466 -22.10 5.77 1.03
CA ASP A 466 -20.98 6.39 1.74
C ASP A 466 -19.86 5.39 2.07
N ASP A 467 -20.15 4.10 2.24
CA ASP A 467 -19.12 3.10 2.60
C ASP A 467 -18.34 2.64 1.36
N GLU A 468 -19.01 2.54 0.21
CA GLU A 468 -18.39 2.14 -1.07
C GLU A 468 -17.87 3.35 -1.87
N HIS A 469 -18.15 4.58 -1.41
CA HIS A 469 -17.92 5.82 -2.14
C HIS A 469 -18.49 5.76 -3.57
N THR A 470 -19.76 5.42 -3.72
CA THR A 470 -20.44 5.36 -5.03
C THR A 470 -21.72 6.16 -5.06
N LEU A 471 -22.16 6.56 -6.26
CA LEU A 471 -23.47 7.15 -6.52
C LEU A 471 -23.88 6.88 -7.96
N LYS A 472 -25.16 7.12 -8.29
CA LYS A 472 -25.64 7.09 -9.68
C LYS A 472 -25.92 8.46 -10.25
N ILE A 473 -25.51 8.67 -11.49
CA ILE A 473 -25.91 9.78 -12.36
C ILE A 473 -26.29 9.17 -13.70
N LEU A 474 -27.41 9.59 -14.31
CA LEU A 474 -27.89 9.06 -15.60
C LEU A 474 -28.09 7.53 -15.61
N ASP A 475 -28.51 6.97 -14.46
CA ASP A 475 -28.61 5.52 -14.20
C ASP A 475 -27.28 4.75 -14.31
N GLU A 476 -26.15 5.44 -14.47
CA GLU A 476 -24.80 4.87 -14.43
C GLU A 476 -24.21 4.99 -13.02
N GLU A 477 -23.53 3.94 -12.55
CA GLU A 477 -22.84 3.94 -11.27
C GLU A 477 -21.44 4.54 -11.41
N LEU A 478 -21.12 5.53 -10.57
CA LEU A 478 -19.83 6.22 -10.53
C LEU A 478 -19.19 6.06 -9.16
N GLU A 479 -17.87 5.92 -9.15
CA GLU A 479 -17.04 5.95 -7.94
C GLU A 479 -16.62 7.39 -7.63
N VAL A 480 -16.76 7.80 -6.37
CA VAL A 480 -16.28 9.08 -5.85
C VAL A 480 -14.83 8.90 -5.40
N TYR A 481 -13.91 9.33 -6.26
CA TYR A 481 -12.48 9.26 -5.96
C TYR A 481 -12.03 10.42 -5.04
N GLN A 482 -12.72 11.56 -5.06
CA GLN A 482 -12.46 12.70 -4.18
C GLN A 482 -13.72 13.56 -4.05
N LEU A 483 -13.99 14.05 -2.85
CA LEU A 483 -15.05 15.03 -2.61
C LEU A 483 -14.63 15.96 -1.47
N THR A 484 -14.39 17.23 -1.80
CA THR A 484 -14.08 18.30 -0.84
C THR A 484 -15.10 19.44 -1.01
N GLU A 485 -14.92 20.53 -0.28
CA GLU A 485 -15.76 21.71 -0.48
C GLU A 485 -15.66 22.26 -1.90
N ASN A 486 -14.53 22.11 -2.61
CA ASN A 486 -14.32 22.78 -3.90
C ASN A 486 -14.02 21.84 -5.06
N ILE A 487 -13.63 20.59 -4.79
CA ILE A 487 -13.22 19.60 -5.78
C ILE A 487 -14.08 18.35 -5.64
N MET A 488 -14.54 17.83 -6.78
CA MET A 488 -15.17 16.52 -6.91
C MET A 488 -14.47 15.73 -8.00
N VAL A 489 -14.14 14.47 -7.75
CA VAL A 489 -13.57 13.56 -8.76
C VAL A 489 -14.44 12.33 -8.84
N LEU A 490 -15.00 12.08 -10.02
CA LEU A 490 -15.85 10.92 -10.30
C LEU A 490 -15.14 10.00 -11.29
N VAL A 491 -15.30 8.69 -11.10
CA VAL A 491 -14.78 7.67 -12.02
C VAL A 491 -15.93 6.82 -12.52
N ASN A 492 -16.02 6.69 -13.84
CA ASN A 492 -16.96 5.82 -14.52
C ASN A 492 -16.21 4.62 -15.12
N THR A 493 -16.75 3.41 -14.93
CA THR A 493 -16.19 2.17 -15.44
C THR A 493 -17.13 1.57 -16.47
N LEU A 494 -16.76 1.72 -17.75
CA LEU A 494 -17.44 1.11 -18.89
C LEU A 494 -16.77 -0.23 -19.26
N PRO A 495 -17.43 -1.14 -20.00
CA PRO A 495 -16.94 -2.50 -20.25
C PRO A 495 -15.51 -2.61 -20.81
N ASN A 496 -15.03 -1.60 -21.54
CA ASN A 496 -13.71 -1.60 -22.18
C ASN A 496 -12.84 -0.40 -21.80
N MET A 497 -13.27 0.45 -20.85
CA MET A 497 -12.56 1.69 -20.53
C MET A 497 -12.99 2.25 -19.17
N ARG A 498 -12.06 2.92 -18.48
CA ARG A 498 -12.38 3.75 -17.30
C ARG A 498 -12.07 5.20 -17.61
N TYR A 499 -12.98 6.08 -17.20
CA TYR A 499 -12.83 7.53 -17.29
C TYR A 499 -12.84 8.13 -15.89
N LYS A 500 -11.97 9.13 -15.67
CA LYS A 500 -11.92 9.93 -14.44
C LYS A 500 -12.18 11.38 -14.81
N MET A 501 -13.12 12.00 -14.13
CA MET A 501 -13.56 13.38 -14.36
C MET A 501 -13.30 14.20 -13.11
N ARG A 502 -12.63 15.34 -13.25
CA ARG A 502 -12.31 16.26 -12.16
C ARG A 502 -13.11 17.53 -12.33
N PHE A 503 -13.94 17.82 -11.34
CA PHE A 503 -14.82 18.96 -11.30
C PHE A 503 -14.38 19.98 -10.24
N GLN A 504 -14.65 21.26 -10.53
CA GLN A 504 -14.46 22.39 -9.65
C GLN A 504 -15.80 23.02 -9.34
N ARG A 505 -16.05 23.36 -8.07
CA ARG A 505 -17.28 24.04 -7.67
C ARG A 505 -17.29 25.47 -8.22
N ILE A 506 -18.43 25.89 -8.77
CA ILE A 506 -18.67 27.26 -9.24
C ILE A 506 -19.72 27.95 -8.39
N ALA A 507 -19.65 29.29 -8.32
CA ALA A 507 -20.48 30.12 -7.44
C ALA A 507 -21.28 31.19 -8.20
N THR A 508 -21.39 31.09 -9.53
CA THR A 508 -22.06 32.10 -10.36
C THR A 508 -23.55 31.80 -10.50
N ASP A 509 -24.38 32.83 -10.31
CA ASP A 509 -25.82 32.81 -10.60
C ASP A 509 -26.11 33.27 -12.05
N GLU A 510 -25.08 33.48 -12.87
CA GLU A 510 -25.26 33.87 -14.27
C GLU A 510 -25.95 32.73 -15.05
N LYS A 511 -27.04 33.10 -15.72
CA LYS A 511 -27.85 32.20 -16.53
C LYS A 511 -27.63 32.48 -18.00
N THR A 512 -27.51 31.41 -18.78
CA THR A 512 -27.57 31.50 -20.24
C THR A 512 -28.96 31.96 -20.70
N LEU A 513 -29.07 32.40 -21.95
CA LEU A 513 -30.34 32.71 -22.61
C LEU A 513 -31.26 31.49 -22.58
N ALA A 514 -30.72 30.29 -22.81
CA ALA A 514 -31.46 29.04 -22.68
C ALA A 514 -32.08 28.89 -21.28
N GLU A 515 -31.27 29.04 -20.22
CA GLU A 515 -31.76 28.94 -18.84
C GLU A 515 -32.82 30.01 -18.53
N ARG A 516 -32.69 31.22 -19.10
CA ARG A 516 -33.66 32.31 -18.93
C ARG A 516 -34.97 32.04 -19.68
N MET A 517 -34.96 31.27 -20.77
CA MET A 517 -36.18 30.92 -21.52
C MET A 517 -37.08 29.91 -20.80
N VAL A 518 -36.55 29.12 -19.86
CA VAL A 518 -37.34 28.12 -19.11
C VAL A 518 -38.54 28.78 -18.42
N GLY A 519 -39.72 28.19 -18.61
CA GLY A 519 -40.99 28.64 -18.08
C GLY A 519 -42.08 28.73 -19.14
N LYS A 520 -43.29 29.07 -18.68
CA LYS A 520 -44.48 29.20 -19.52
C LYS A 520 -44.70 30.65 -19.95
N TRP A 521 -44.92 30.85 -21.23
CA TRP A 521 -45.00 32.15 -21.90
C TRP A 521 -46.30 32.27 -22.69
N SER A 522 -47.14 33.23 -22.31
CA SER A 522 -48.45 33.46 -22.91
C SER A 522 -48.43 34.63 -23.88
N LEU A 523 -49.11 34.48 -25.03
CA LEU A 523 -49.19 35.50 -26.07
C LEU A 523 -49.94 36.74 -25.60
N SER A 524 -49.26 37.88 -25.52
CA SER A 524 -49.82 39.17 -25.12
C SER A 524 -50.19 40.04 -26.32
N LYS A 525 -49.31 40.18 -27.31
CA LYS A 525 -49.56 40.94 -28.54
C LYS A 525 -48.96 40.25 -29.76
N ARG A 526 -49.57 40.44 -30.93
CA ARG A 526 -49.06 39.98 -32.23
C ARG A 526 -49.01 41.12 -33.23
N TYR A 527 -47.94 41.18 -34.00
CA TYR A 527 -47.70 42.15 -35.06
C TYR A 527 -47.35 41.42 -36.36
N ALA A 528 -47.78 41.96 -37.49
CA ALA A 528 -47.34 41.54 -38.82
C ALA A 528 -46.56 42.68 -39.48
N LYS A 529 -45.47 42.36 -40.17
CA LYS A 529 -44.67 43.35 -40.92
C LYS A 529 -45.26 43.52 -42.31
N ALA A 530 -45.76 44.72 -42.61
CA ALA A 530 -46.24 45.09 -43.93
C ALA A 530 -45.51 46.35 -44.42
N ASN A 531 -44.90 46.30 -45.60
CA ASN A 531 -44.09 47.39 -46.18
C ASN A 531 -43.01 47.94 -45.22
N GLY A 532 -42.35 47.05 -44.46
CA GLY A 532 -41.29 47.42 -43.52
C GLY A 532 -41.78 47.98 -42.17
N VAL A 533 -43.10 48.10 -41.95
CA VAL A 533 -43.68 48.63 -40.71
C VAL A 533 -44.42 47.54 -39.96
N TRP A 534 -44.10 47.37 -38.68
CA TRP A 534 -44.82 46.48 -37.78
C TRP A 534 -46.18 47.07 -37.44
N THR A 535 -47.26 46.36 -37.82
CA THR A 535 -48.64 46.73 -37.48
C THR A 535 -49.24 45.67 -36.58
N GLU A 536 -49.90 46.10 -35.49
CA GLU A 536 -50.57 45.18 -34.57
C GLU A 536 -51.75 44.50 -35.27
N THR A 537 -51.84 43.17 -35.14
CA THR A 537 -52.94 42.41 -35.73
C THR A 537 -54.17 42.52 -34.81
N ILE A 538 -55.20 43.22 -35.26
CA ILE A 538 -56.45 43.43 -34.50
C ILE A 538 -57.56 42.60 -35.15
N GLY A 539 -58.04 41.55 -34.46
CA GLY A 539 -59.24 40.78 -34.85
C GLY A 539 -59.02 39.31 -35.24
N ASP A 540 -57.78 38.87 -35.40
CA ASP A 540 -57.42 37.46 -35.66
C ASP A 540 -56.48 36.96 -34.55
N TYR A 541 -57.06 36.66 -33.38
CA TYR A 541 -56.34 36.29 -32.18
C TYR A 541 -56.82 34.94 -31.65
N PRO A 542 -55.91 34.02 -31.28
CA PRO A 542 -56.31 32.78 -30.64
C PRO A 542 -56.94 33.08 -29.27
N LEU A 543 -57.91 32.26 -28.85
CA LEU A 543 -58.49 32.29 -27.51
C LEU A 543 -57.45 32.02 -26.43
N GLU A 544 -56.42 31.24 -26.78
CA GLU A 544 -55.32 30.89 -25.91
C GLU A 544 -54.11 30.51 -26.76
N CYS A 545 -52.94 31.06 -26.44
CA CYS A 545 -51.69 30.72 -27.13
C CYS A 545 -50.52 30.88 -26.17
N TRP A 546 -49.77 29.80 -25.97
CA TRP A 546 -48.62 29.80 -25.08
C TRP A 546 -47.54 28.82 -25.54
N SER A 547 -46.32 29.05 -25.07
CA SER A 547 -45.18 28.15 -25.19
C SER A 547 -44.59 27.86 -23.81
N ASP A 548 -44.31 26.62 -23.49
CA ASP A 548 -43.76 26.19 -22.19
C ASP A 548 -42.43 25.48 -22.41
N PHE A 549 -41.33 26.10 -21.98
CA PHE A 549 -39.98 25.59 -22.11
C PHE A 549 -39.54 24.95 -20.80
N THR A 550 -39.03 23.73 -20.84
CA THR A 550 -38.63 22.98 -19.66
C THR A 550 -37.11 22.88 -19.54
N GLU A 551 -36.64 22.64 -18.31
CA GLU A 551 -35.22 22.35 -18.05
C GLU A 551 -34.73 21.05 -18.70
N SER A 552 -35.64 20.19 -19.15
CA SER A 552 -35.29 18.95 -19.86
C SER A 552 -35.00 19.16 -21.34
N GLY A 553 -34.80 20.41 -21.79
CA GLY A 553 -34.45 20.72 -23.19
C GLY A 553 -35.58 20.52 -24.19
N VAL A 554 -36.82 20.48 -23.71
CA VAL A 554 -38.00 20.40 -24.58
C VAL A 554 -38.93 21.56 -24.34
N PHE A 555 -39.78 21.85 -25.32
CA PHE A 555 -40.85 22.80 -25.16
C PHE A 555 -42.14 22.33 -25.82
N THR A 556 -43.24 22.89 -25.32
CA THR A 556 -44.59 22.62 -25.80
C THR A 556 -45.21 23.91 -26.29
N THR A 557 -45.83 23.89 -27.46
CA THR A 557 -46.64 25.01 -27.96
C THR A 557 -48.11 24.62 -27.96
N TYR A 558 -48.96 25.55 -27.54
CA TYR A 558 -50.40 25.40 -27.56
C TYR A 558 -51.05 26.60 -28.21
N THR A 559 -52.02 26.37 -29.09
CA THR A 559 -52.83 27.44 -29.69
C THR A 559 -54.26 26.95 -29.87
N ARG A 560 -55.22 27.70 -29.35
CA ARG A 560 -56.66 27.41 -29.45
C ARG A 560 -57.40 28.56 -30.10
N TRP A 561 -58.10 28.25 -31.17
CA TRP A 561 -59.03 29.12 -31.88
C TRP A 561 -60.48 28.73 -31.56
N PRO A 562 -61.49 29.54 -31.92
CA PRO A 562 -62.89 29.16 -31.71
C PRO A 562 -63.32 27.86 -32.41
N ALA A 563 -62.66 27.47 -33.51
CA ALA A 563 -63.03 26.32 -34.34
C ALA A 563 -62.02 25.16 -34.30
N GLU A 564 -60.81 25.37 -33.79
CA GLU A 564 -59.69 24.43 -33.91
C GLU A 564 -58.63 24.64 -32.81
N GLU A 565 -57.91 23.58 -32.47
CA GLU A 565 -56.93 23.55 -31.37
C GLU A 565 -55.71 22.74 -31.80
N TRP A 566 -54.53 23.28 -31.52
CA TRP A 566 -53.24 22.79 -32.01
C TRP A 566 -52.29 22.71 -30.83
N LYS A 567 -51.70 21.53 -30.61
CA LYS A 567 -50.72 21.28 -29.55
C LYS A 567 -49.56 20.48 -30.10
N ASN A 568 -48.35 20.99 -29.92
CA ASN A 568 -47.11 20.27 -30.21
C ASN A 568 -46.37 20.08 -28.89
N ASP A 569 -46.15 18.84 -28.51
CA ASP A 569 -45.50 18.45 -27.26
C ASP A 569 -44.07 17.93 -27.53
N ASN A 570 -43.20 18.08 -26.53
CA ASN A 570 -41.86 17.47 -26.50
C ASN A 570 -40.95 17.84 -27.69
N MET A 571 -41.02 19.08 -28.17
CA MET A 571 -40.11 19.56 -29.22
C MET A 571 -38.77 19.88 -28.60
N TRP A 572 -37.68 19.30 -29.11
CA TRP A 572 -36.33 19.65 -28.66
C TRP A 572 -35.96 21.04 -29.16
N TRP A 573 -35.22 21.80 -28.36
CA TRP A 573 -34.77 23.14 -28.72
C TRP A 573 -33.35 23.44 -28.21
N SER A 574 -32.66 24.31 -28.95
CA SER A 574 -31.45 25.03 -28.53
C SER A 574 -31.59 26.50 -28.87
N VAL A 575 -30.77 27.35 -28.27
CA VAL A 575 -30.72 28.77 -28.61
C VAL A 575 -29.27 29.24 -28.77
N ASN A 576 -29.03 29.98 -29.83
CA ASN A 576 -27.79 30.70 -30.01
C ASN A 576 -27.75 31.91 -29.06
N GLU A 577 -26.78 31.92 -28.14
CA GLU A 577 -26.67 32.91 -27.07
C GLU A 577 -26.44 34.33 -27.59
N SER A 578 -25.65 34.48 -28.66
CA SER A 578 -25.33 35.80 -29.24
C SER A 578 -26.43 36.38 -30.12
N THR A 579 -27.14 35.54 -30.87
CA THR A 579 -28.12 36.00 -31.89
C THR A 579 -29.57 35.85 -31.45
N GLY A 580 -29.84 35.06 -30.40
CA GLY A 580 -31.19 34.70 -29.96
C GLY A 580 -31.95 33.83 -30.96
N VAL A 581 -31.28 33.24 -31.96
CA VAL A 581 -31.91 32.27 -32.87
C VAL A 581 -32.18 31.00 -32.08
N VAL A 582 -33.44 30.57 -32.06
CA VAL A 582 -33.87 29.31 -31.47
C VAL A 582 -34.01 28.29 -32.58
N THR A 583 -33.31 27.18 -32.44
CA THR A 583 -33.40 26.02 -33.32
C THR A 583 -34.28 24.98 -32.66
N TYR A 584 -35.24 24.41 -33.38
CA TYR A 584 -36.10 23.36 -32.83
C TYR A 584 -36.53 22.31 -33.84
N TYR A 585 -36.92 21.15 -33.29
CA TYR A 585 -37.37 19.99 -34.08
C TYR A 585 -38.74 19.52 -33.61
N VAL A 586 -39.63 19.28 -34.58
CA VAL A 586 -40.93 18.65 -34.34
C VAL A 586 -40.75 17.13 -34.30
N PRO A 587 -41.20 16.42 -33.25
CA PRO A 587 -41.08 14.97 -33.18
C PRO A 587 -41.63 14.25 -34.41
N GLY A 588 -40.82 13.39 -35.03
CA GLY A 588 -41.18 12.65 -36.23
C GLY A 588 -40.87 13.37 -37.55
N GLU A 589 -40.51 14.66 -37.50
CA GLU A 589 -39.97 15.40 -38.63
C GLU A 589 -38.44 15.44 -38.56
N ARG A 590 -37.75 15.36 -39.71
CA ARG A 590 -36.28 15.53 -39.81
C ARG A 590 -35.92 16.89 -40.41
N LYS A 591 -36.67 17.93 -40.02
CA LYS A 591 -36.49 19.30 -40.54
C LYS A 591 -36.29 20.26 -39.38
N GLU A 592 -35.16 20.95 -39.40
CA GLU A 592 -34.88 22.09 -38.51
C GLU A 592 -35.83 23.23 -38.81
N ARG A 593 -36.26 23.88 -37.73
CA ARG A 593 -37.07 25.10 -37.79
C ARG A 593 -36.44 26.13 -36.88
N TYR A 594 -36.62 27.38 -37.26
CA TYR A 594 -35.96 28.50 -36.60
C TYR A 594 -36.96 29.61 -36.33
N TYR A 595 -36.71 30.34 -35.25
CA TYR A 595 -37.24 31.68 -35.01
C TYR A 595 -36.21 32.46 -34.21
N ARG A 596 -36.36 33.78 -34.08
CA ARG A 596 -35.44 34.60 -33.28
C ARG A 596 -36.17 35.20 -32.09
N ILE A 597 -35.53 35.22 -30.93
CA ILE A 597 -36.05 35.83 -29.71
C ILE A 597 -35.17 36.96 -29.20
N SER A 598 -35.77 37.82 -28.39
CA SER A 598 -35.07 38.71 -27.47
C SER A 598 -35.81 38.74 -26.14
N LEU A 599 -35.10 38.55 -25.02
CA LEU A 599 -35.64 38.69 -23.67
C LEU A 599 -35.35 40.09 -23.11
N GLU A 600 -36.35 40.71 -22.47
CA GLU A 600 -36.11 41.90 -21.66
C GLU A 600 -35.26 41.55 -20.41
N ASN A 601 -34.54 42.53 -19.85
CA ASN A 601 -33.65 42.33 -18.70
C ASN A 601 -34.34 41.79 -17.43
N ASN A 602 -35.67 41.82 -17.37
CA ASN A 602 -36.45 41.34 -16.24
C ASN A 602 -36.96 39.91 -16.42
N ASP A 603 -36.65 39.26 -17.55
CA ASP A 603 -37.08 37.91 -17.92
C ASP A 603 -38.59 37.69 -17.95
N ASN A 604 -39.39 38.76 -17.97
CA ASN A 604 -40.86 38.70 -17.95
C ASN A 604 -41.49 38.88 -19.32
N THR A 605 -40.73 39.36 -20.30
CA THR A 605 -41.23 39.60 -21.67
C THR A 605 -40.24 39.04 -22.68
N MET A 606 -40.77 38.20 -23.57
CA MET A 606 -40.07 37.63 -24.70
C MET A 606 -40.67 38.17 -25.99
N VAL A 607 -39.84 38.68 -26.88
CA VAL A 607 -40.25 39.06 -28.23
C VAL A 607 -39.76 37.98 -29.19
N MET A 608 -40.69 37.33 -29.88
CA MET A 608 -40.44 36.24 -30.82
C MET A 608 -40.71 36.71 -32.25
N TYR A 609 -39.73 36.57 -33.14
CA TYR A 609 -39.78 36.89 -34.55
C TYR A 609 -39.77 35.59 -35.37
N TYR A 610 -40.78 35.41 -36.23
CA TYR A 610 -40.93 34.19 -37.02
C TYR A 610 -41.58 34.46 -38.38
N SER A 611 -41.44 33.53 -39.32
CA SER A 611 -42.07 33.53 -40.64
C SER A 611 -42.28 32.09 -41.13
N GLU A 612 -43.03 31.90 -42.22
CA GLU A 612 -43.39 30.56 -42.74
C GLU A 612 -42.15 29.70 -43.08
N ASP A 613 -41.14 30.31 -43.69
CA ASP A 613 -39.83 29.71 -43.98
C ASP A 613 -38.71 30.61 -43.43
N PHE A 614 -38.65 30.73 -42.10
CA PHE A 614 -37.63 31.57 -41.45
C PHE A 614 -36.21 31.06 -41.74
N ASN A 615 -35.38 31.93 -42.30
CA ASN A 615 -33.96 31.67 -42.53
C ASN A 615 -33.12 32.50 -41.53
N PRO A 616 -32.38 31.86 -40.61
CA PRO A 616 -31.61 32.56 -39.58
C PRO A 616 -30.43 33.38 -40.14
N GLU A 617 -29.97 33.10 -41.36
CA GLU A 617 -28.87 33.82 -42.03
C GLU A 617 -29.31 35.17 -42.63
N LEU A 618 -30.61 35.43 -42.74
CA LEU A 618 -31.14 36.66 -43.34
C LEU A 618 -31.44 37.73 -42.28
N GLU A 619 -31.05 38.97 -42.58
CA GLU A 619 -31.47 40.15 -41.78
C GLU A 619 -32.97 40.47 -41.97
N GLU A 620 -33.51 40.20 -43.16
CA GLU A 620 -34.94 40.33 -43.47
C GLU A 620 -35.46 39.09 -44.21
N GLN A 621 -36.62 38.58 -43.79
CA GLN A 621 -37.20 37.37 -44.36
C GLN A 621 -37.87 37.63 -45.72
N THR A 622 -37.86 36.63 -46.59
CA THR A 622 -38.50 36.72 -47.92
C THR A 622 -40.01 36.47 -47.88
N THR A 623 -40.53 36.04 -46.74
CA THR A 623 -41.97 35.82 -46.47
C THR A 623 -42.46 36.79 -45.41
N THR A 624 -43.77 36.88 -45.21
CA THR A 624 -44.35 37.79 -44.20
C THR A 624 -43.80 37.47 -42.80
N GLU A 625 -43.19 38.48 -42.18
CA GLU A 625 -42.67 38.37 -40.81
C GLU A 625 -43.76 38.67 -39.79
N TYR A 626 -43.76 37.89 -38.73
CA TYR A 626 -44.59 38.07 -37.54
C TYR A 626 -43.71 38.36 -36.33
N LYS A 627 -44.26 39.13 -35.40
CA LYS A 627 -43.64 39.45 -34.12
C LYS A 627 -44.65 39.25 -33.01
N ASP A 628 -44.38 38.30 -32.15
CA ASP A 628 -45.17 38.01 -30.96
C ASP A 628 -44.48 38.56 -29.72
N VAL A 629 -45.26 39.23 -28.87
CA VAL A 629 -44.85 39.65 -27.53
C VAL A 629 -45.49 38.67 -26.56
N LEU A 630 -44.67 37.88 -25.89
CA LEU A 630 -45.04 36.86 -24.94
C LEU A 630 -44.69 37.33 -23.53
N VAL A 631 -45.57 37.05 -22.57
CA VAL A 631 -45.38 37.41 -21.16
C VAL A 631 -45.30 36.13 -20.34
N ARG A 632 -44.34 36.06 -19.42
CA ARG A 632 -44.16 34.91 -18.53
C ARG A 632 -45.39 34.76 -17.63
N GLU A 633 -45.91 33.55 -17.51
CA GLU A 633 -46.93 33.21 -16.52
C GLU A 633 -46.27 33.08 -15.15
N ASN A 634 -46.89 33.68 -14.13
CA ASN A 634 -46.42 33.62 -12.74
C ASN A 634 -46.80 32.33 -12.03
#